data_AF-A0A845ZQ64-F1
#
_entry.id   AF-A0A845ZQ64-F1
#
_cell.length_a   1.000
_cell.length_b   1.000
_cell.length_c   1.000
_cell.angle_alpha   90.00
_cell.angle_beta   90.00
_cell.angle_gamma   90.00
#
_symmetry.space_group_name_H-M   'P 1'
#
loop_
_entity.id
_entity.type
_entity.pdbx_description
1 polymer ?
#
loop_
_entity_poly.entity_id
_entity_poly.type
_entity_poly.pdbx_seq_one_letter_code
_entity_poly.pdbx_strand_id
1 'polypeptide(L)'
;MTYLARQLVADSTTEFLIENMQSYWLKKGGQRLAFRLIYGLILGLILGLIYGLILGLIYGLILGLILGLIYGLIFEEFKYYELQAEAFTITWYGVKSGLIYGLILGLILGLILGLILGQIYGLIYGLIYGLILGQIYGQIYGQIYGLKTELKAKVKPNQGIKESLKKTFIIPLFAFPAGALINPVVSMLTGTNLDLTSSLSTGLLVGLLSALATGGQDLIRHFTLRLILWQRGAIPWNYARFLSYATERRLIQQVGGRYRFLHDALRQHFVGNKPVPPPLIEGSKNTGLGYILLGFSLFVFLIISSSIYRVDSGLKSTVVPVVQSGDVVLRDIVTRHWRKFHHGDVIHFWVTKDLAEQGFNRKKYIMRIVALPGETFAIKQGEVYVNGQLLQTDYIQGIPIQDKDELEREIPPCCYLVLGKNPDDQDKLLVGLVDREQIDGEVLFRLFPFGRFGRVD
;
A
#
# COMPACT_ATOMS: atom_id res chain seq x y z
N MET A 1 -10.50 20.74 31.72
CA MET A 1 -11.60 20.23 32.58
C MET A 1 -12.96 20.37 31.92
N THR A 2 -13.35 21.57 31.44
CA THR A 2 -14.60 21.84 30.69
C THR A 2 -14.88 20.83 29.57
N TYR A 3 -13.87 20.53 28.75
CA TYR A 3 -14.00 19.55 27.66
C TYR A 3 -14.36 18.15 28.16
N LEU A 4 -13.62 17.63 29.15
CA LEU A 4 -13.87 16.32 29.77
C LEU A 4 -15.25 16.24 30.42
N ALA A 5 -15.65 17.27 31.18
CA ALA A 5 -16.96 17.31 31.84
C ALA A 5 -18.10 17.19 30.83
N ARG A 6 -17.99 17.87 29.69
CA ARG A 6 -18.96 17.79 28.60
C ARG A 6 -19.01 16.41 27.94
N GLN A 7 -17.87 15.74 27.76
CA GLN A 7 -17.87 14.39 27.18
C GLN A 7 -18.49 13.37 28.13
N LEU A 8 -18.20 13.44 29.43
CA LEU A 8 -18.82 12.56 30.43
C LEU A 8 -20.35 12.72 30.50
N VAL A 9 -20.85 13.94 30.36
CA VAL A 9 -22.31 14.18 30.29
C VAL A 9 -22.89 13.64 28.98
N ALA A 10 -22.20 13.82 27.84
CA ALA A 10 -22.65 13.27 26.56
C ALA A 10 -22.76 11.73 26.62
N ASP A 11 -21.74 11.07 27.16
CA ASP A 11 -21.65 9.61 27.23
C ASP A 11 -22.46 9.02 28.40
N SER A 12 -23.15 9.86 29.19
CA SER A 12 -23.89 9.46 30.40
C SER A 12 -23.03 8.65 31.39
N THR A 13 -21.73 8.94 31.47
CA THR A 13 -20.77 8.26 32.36
C THR A 13 -20.28 9.19 33.47
N THR A 14 -20.07 8.64 34.66
CA THR A 14 -19.51 9.38 35.81
C THR A 14 -18.01 9.14 35.97
N GLU A 15 -17.50 8.06 35.38
CA GLU A 15 -16.10 7.64 35.46
C GLU A 15 -15.43 7.76 34.09
N PHE A 16 -14.20 8.27 34.09
CA PHE A 16 -13.38 8.45 32.91
C PHE A 16 -12.14 7.55 32.95
N LEU A 17 -11.91 6.82 31.88
CA LEU A 17 -10.68 6.09 31.61
C LEU A 17 -10.00 6.71 30.38
N ILE A 18 -8.71 7.03 30.49
CA ILE A 18 -7.96 7.68 29.40
C ILE A 18 -7.93 6.80 28.13
N GLU A 19 -7.92 5.48 28.28
CA GLU A 19 -7.97 4.54 27.15
C GLU A 19 -9.38 4.30 26.60
N ASN A 20 -10.43 4.80 27.26
CA ASN A 20 -11.79 4.75 26.73
C ASN A 20 -12.11 5.97 25.85
N MET A 21 -11.12 6.84 25.54
CA MET A 21 -11.32 7.95 24.62
C MET A 21 -11.70 7.44 23.22
N GLN A 22 -12.83 7.92 22.73
CA GLN A 22 -13.42 7.49 21.46
C GLN A 22 -13.21 8.53 20.35
N SER A 23 -13.23 8.10 19.10
CA SER A 23 -13.03 8.99 17.95
C SER A 23 -14.20 9.96 17.72
N TYR A 24 -15.43 9.59 18.12
CA TYR A 24 -16.61 10.47 18.05
C TYR A 24 -16.52 11.70 18.98
N TRP A 25 -15.52 11.75 19.87
CA TRP A 25 -15.22 12.96 20.63
C TRP A 25 -14.85 14.14 19.71
N LEU A 26 -14.48 13.87 18.45
CA LEU A 26 -14.23 14.85 17.40
C LEU A 26 -15.54 15.41 16.82
N LYS A 27 -16.00 16.54 17.37
CA LYS A 27 -17.32 17.11 17.05
C LYS A 27 -17.45 17.61 15.60
N LYS A 28 -16.40 18.19 15.02
CA LYS A 28 -16.48 18.80 13.68
C LYS A 28 -16.22 17.77 12.57
N GLY A 29 -16.97 17.83 11.46
CA GLY A 29 -16.79 16.94 10.31
C GLY A 29 -15.37 16.95 9.74
N GLY A 30 -14.74 18.12 9.62
CA GLY A 30 -13.35 18.23 9.18
C GLY A 30 -12.32 17.60 10.13
N GLN A 31 -12.61 17.51 11.44
CA GLN A 31 -11.73 16.84 12.40
C GLN A 31 -11.79 15.32 12.25
N ARG A 32 -12.98 14.78 11.99
CA ARG A 32 -13.19 13.36 11.73
C ARG A 32 -12.56 12.95 10.40
N LEU A 33 -12.68 13.79 9.37
CA LEU A 33 -11.98 13.55 8.11
C LEU A 33 -10.46 13.54 8.31
N ALA A 34 -9.90 14.51 9.05
CA ALA A 34 -8.48 14.53 9.37
C ALA A 34 -8.05 13.28 10.16
N PHE A 35 -8.85 12.84 11.14
CA PHE A 35 -8.61 11.60 11.87
C PHE A 35 -8.58 10.38 10.95
N ARG A 36 -9.60 10.22 10.10
CA ARG A 36 -9.73 9.11 9.13
C ARG A 36 -8.54 9.07 8.17
N LEU A 37 -8.14 10.22 7.63
CA LEU A 37 -6.99 10.33 6.72
C LEU A 37 -5.66 10.02 7.42
N ILE A 38 -5.39 10.61 8.58
CA ILE A 38 -4.13 10.37 9.31
C ILE A 38 -4.04 8.91 9.75
N TYR A 39 -5.12 8.37 10.31
CA TYR A 39 -5.19 6.97 10.73
C TYR A 39 -4.98 6.01 9.54
N GLY A 40 -5.69 6.25 8.43
CA GLY A 40 -5.58 5.46 7.21
C GLY A 40 -4.19 5.55 6.56
N LEU A 41 -3.58 6.73 6.53
CA LEU A 41 -2.21 6.92 6.01
C LEU A 41 -1.17 6.19 6.84
N ILE A 42 -1.24 6.28 8.18
CA ILE A 42 -0.29 5.59 9.06
C ILE A 42 -0.42 4.07 8.86
N LEU A 43 -1.65 3.54 8.87
CA LEU A 43 -1.88 2.12 8.63
C LEU A 43 -1.43 1.70 7.24
N GLY A 44 -1.72 2.51 6.22
CA GLY A 44 -1.37 2.22 4.84
C GLY A 44 0.13 2.22 4.59
N LEU A 45 0.88 3.14 5.19
CA LEU A 45 2.33 3.15 5.14
C LEU A 45 2.92 1.93 5.84
N ILE A 46 2.43 1.58 7.02
CA ILE A 46 2.91 0.40 7.76
C ILE A 46 2.65 -0.87 6.95
N LEU A 47 1.43 -1.08 6.47
CA LEU A 47 1.09 -2.22 5.63
C LEU A 47 1.88 -2.22 4.33
N GLY A 48 2.05 -1.06 3.71
CA GLY A 48 2.77 -0.92 2.44
C GLY A 48 4.26 -1.22 2.58
N LEU A 49 4.88 -0.85 3.68
CA LEU A 49 6.25 -1.25 4.00
C LEU A 49 6.35 -2.75 4.29
N ILE A 50 5.39 -3.33 5.03
CA ILE A 50 5.36 -4.77 5.32
C ILE A 50 5.25 -5.58 4.02
N TYR A 51 4.30 -5.25 3.14
CA TYR A 51 4.16 -5.91 1.84
C TYR A 51 5.31 -5.56 0.88
N GLY A 52 5.86 -4.34 0.97
CA GLY A 52 6.96 -3.85 0.13
C GLY A 52 8.28 -4.56 0.38
N LEU A 53 8.51 -5.08 1.59
CA LEU A 53 9.66 -5.94 1.90
C LEU A 53 9.65 -7.26 1.10
N ILE A 54 8.50 -7.68 0.57
CA ILE A 54 8.31 -8.98 -0.09
C ILE A 54 8.02 -8.82 -1.58
N LEU A 55 7.08 -7.95 -1.92
CA LEU A 55 6.64 -7.72 -3.31
C LEU A 55 7.44 -6.60 -4.01
N GLY A 56 8.34 -5.94 -3.28
CA GLY A 56 9.09 -4.77 -3.74
C GLY A 56 8.50 -3.46 -3.22
N LEU A 57 9.36 -2.54 -2.78
CA LEU A 57 8.99 -1.33 -2.06
C LEU A 57 7.97 -0.46 -2.81
N ILE A 58 8.10 -0.36 -4.13
CA ILE A 58 7.20 0.42 -4.99
C ILE A 58 5.79 -0.18 -4.96
N TYR A 59 5.65 -1.47 -5.24
CA TYR A 59 4.35 -2.15 -5.25
C TYR A 59 3.71 -2.18 -3.86
N GLY A 60 4.50 -2.45 -2.82
CA GLY A 60 4.04 -2.46 -1.45
C GLY A 60 3.50 -1.10 -1.01
N LEU A 61 4.25 -0.02 -1.20
CA LEU A 61 3.83 1.32 -0.77
C LEU A 61 2.56 1.77 -1.50
N ILE A 62 2.45 1.51 -2.80
CA ILE A 62 1.26 1.88 -3.57
C ILE A 62 0.03 1.13 -3.04
N LEU A 63 0.11 -0.20 -2.93
CA LEU A 63 -1.01 -1.01 -2.43
C LEU A 63 -1.37 -0.68 -0.98
N GLY A 64 -0.35 -0.52 -0.12
CA GLY A 64 -0.54 -0.20 1.28
C GLY A 64 -1.22 1.15 1.46
N LEU A 65 -0.75 2.21 0.79
CA LEU A 65 -1.34 3.54 0.87
C LEU A 65 -2.78 3.56 0.37
N ILE A 66 -3.05 2.88 -0.75
CA ILE A 66 -4.39 2.72 -1.30
C ILE A 66 -5.31 2.03 -0.30
N LEU A 67 -4.94 0.83 0.14
CA LEU A 67 -5.77 0.02 1.04
C LEU A 67 -5.93 0.69 2.41
N GLY A 68 -4.89 1.34 2.92
CA GLY A 68 -4.92 2.07 4.18
C GLY A 68 -5.79 3.32 4.13
N LEU A 69 -5.73 4.11 3.06
CA LEU A 69 -6.61 5.27 2.86
C LEU A 69 -8.07 4.84 2.69
N ILE A 70 -8.31 3.78 1.91
CA ILE A 70 -9.64 3.20 1.77
C ILE A 70 -10.13 2.72 3.12
N TYR A 71 -9.33 1.96 3.86
CA TYR A 71 -9.68 1.49 5.18
C TYR A 71 -9.96 2.68 6.11
N GLY A 72 -9.12 3.72 6.16
CA GLY A 72 -9.37 4.89 6.99
C GLY A 72 -10.65 5.67 6.63
N LEU A 73 -11.01 5.73 5.34
CA LEU A 73 -12.19 6.43 4.85
C LEU A 73 -13.49 5.62 4.98
N ILE A 74 -13.42 4.29 4.80
CA ILE A 74 -14.53 3.35 4.94
C ILE A 74 -14.78 3.00 6.39
N PHE A 75 -13.73 2.86 7.21
CA PHE A 75 -13.84 2.40 8.57
C PHE A 75 -14.58 3.45 9.40
N GLU A 76 -15.83 3.12 9.67
CA GLU A 76 -16.77 3.93 10.41
C GLU A 76 -16.67 3.65 11.91
N GLU A 77 -17.05 4.65 12.70
CA GLU A 77 -16.91 4.65 14.16
C GLU A 77 -17.90 3.69 14.81
N PHE A 78 -17.61 2.39 14.80
CA PHE A 78 -18.42 1.43 15.54
C PHE A 78 -18.11 1.53 17.04
N LYS A 79 -19.11 1.98 17.79
CA LYS A 79 -19.24 1.70 19.22
C LYS A 79 -19.11 0.19 19.39
N TYR A 80 -17.92 -0.29 19.78
CA TYR A 80 -17.74 -1.71 20.05
C TYR A 80 -18.75 -2.14 21.12
N TYR A 81 -19.47 -3.21 20.80
CA TYR A 81 -20.47 -3.90 21.59
C TYR A 81 -19.90 -4.45 22.91
N GLU A 82 -19.57 -3.58 23.86
CA GLU A 82 -19.29 -3.99 25.25
C GLU A 82 -20.59 -4.26 26.03
N LEU A 83 -21.74 -3.75 25.57
CA LEU A 83 -23.03 -3.82 26.28
C LEU A 83 -23.89 -5.08 26.01
N GLN A 84 -23.51 -5.98 25.10
CA GLN A 84 -24.21 -7.27 24.91
C GLN A 84 -23.35 -8.50 25.20
N ALA A 85 -22.08 -8.31 25.58
CA ALA A 85 -21.22 -9.41 26.02
C ALA A 85 -21.40 -9.76 27.51
N GLU A 86 -22.32 -9.08 28.23
CA GLU A 86 -22.70 -9.44 29.61
C GLU A 86 -23.53 -10.73 29.70
N ALA A 87 -23.97 -11.30 28.58
CA ALA A 87 -24.80 -12.52 28.55
C ALA A 87 -24.17 -13.71 27.80
N PHE A 88 -22.86 -13.73 27.56
CA PHE A 88 -22.22 -14.95 27.05
C PHE A 88 -21.27 -15.54 28.09
N THR A 89 -21.86 -16.45 28.87
CA THR A 89 -21.19 -17.30 29.83
C THR A 89 -20.00 -18.01 29.18
N ILE A 90 -18.87 -18.00 29.90
CA ILE A 90 -17.64 -18.71 29.54
C ILE A 90 -18.00 -20.17 29.27
N THR A 91 -17.72 -20.63 28.07
CA THR A 91 -17.60 -22.06 27.78
C THR A 91 -16.52 -22.25 26.73
N TRP A 92 -16.00 -23.48 26.62
CA TRP A 92 -15.17 -24.03 25.53
C TRP A 92 -15.56 -23.58 24.12
N TYR A 93 -16.76 -23.03 23.97
CA TYR A 93 -17.28 -22.32 22.81
C TYR A 93 -16.37 -21.21 22.27
N GLY A 94 -15.67 -20.39 23.07
CA GLY A 94 -14.84 -19.27 22.57
C GLY A 94 -13.58 -19.71 21.80
N VAL A 95 -12.86 -20.71 22.33
CA VAL A 95 -11.71 -21.33 21.66
C VAL A 95 -12.18 -22.17 20.49
N LYS A 96 -13.29 -22.92 20.64
CA LYS A 96 -13.90 -23.65 19.53
C LYS A 96 -14.38 -22.71 18.42
N SER A 97 -15.00 -21.59 18.73
CA SER A 97 -15.50 -20.63 17.74
C SER A 97 -14.34 -19.86 17.10
N GLY A 98 -13.30 -19.45 17.82
CA GLY A 98 -12.09 -18.90 17.21
C GLY A 98 -11.41 -19.86 16.23
N LEU A 99 -11.33 -21.15 16.56
CA LEU A 99 -10.86 -22.21 15.67
C LEU A 99 -11.80 -22.44 14.48
N ILE A 100 -13.11 -22.54 14.71
CA ILE A 100 -14.11 -22.77 13.68
C ILE A 100 -14.15 -21.58 12.70
N TYR A 101 -14.18 -20.34 13.19
CA TYR A 101 -14.11 -19.15 12.37
C TYR A 101 -12.77 -19.06 11.64
N GLY A 102 -11.64 -19.30 12.30
CA GLY A 102 -10.32 -19.30 11.67
C GLY A 102 -10.19 -20.34 10.56
N LEU A 103 -10.70 -21.56 10.78
CA LEU A 103 -10.71 -22.64 9.79
C LEU A 103 -11.68 -22.36 8.63
N ILE A 104 -12.89 -21.88 8.90
CA ILE A 104 -13.87 -21.54 7.86
C ILE A 104 -13.35 -20.40 6.99
N LEU A 105 -12.83 -19.33 7.61
CA LEU A 105 -12.36 -18.15 6.90
C LEU A 105 -11.05 -18.45 6.15
N GLY A 106 -10.16 -19.26 6.75
CA GLY A 106 -8.97 -19.80 6.11
C GLY A 106 -9.27 -20.72 4.92
N LEU A 107 -10.28 -21.59 5.04
CA LEU A 107 -10.76 -22.45 3.95
C LEU A 107 -11.37 -21.63 2.82
N ILE A 108 -12.23 -20.66 3.13
CA ILE A 108 -12.88 -19.80 2.13
C ILE A 108 -11.83 -18.98 1.37
N LEU A 109 -10.92 -18.31 2.07
CA LEU A 109 -9.86 -17.52 1.43
C LEU A 109 -8.87 -18.41 0.68
N GLY A 110 -8.50 -19.55 1.24
CA GLY A 110 -7.63 -20.54 0.60
C GLY A 110 -8.22 -21.11 -0.68
N LEU A 111 -9.52 -21.41 -0.69
CA LEU A 111 -10.23 -21.88 -1.89
C LEU A 111 -10.38 -20.78 -2.93
N ILE A 112 -10.73 -19.54 -2.54
CA ILE A 112 -10.86 -18.41 -3.47
C ILE A 112 -9.51 -18.11 -4.14
N LEU A 113 -8.44 -17.98 -3.36
CA LEU A 113 -7.10 -17.72 -3.89
C LEU A 113 -6.58 -18.90 -4.71
N GLY A 114 -6.87 -20.13 -4.28
CA GLY A 114 -6.47 -21.33 -4.99
C GLY A 114 -7.18 -21.53 -6.33
N LEU A 115 -8.46 -21.17 -6.42
CA LEU A 115 -9.23 -21.20 -7.67
C LEU A 115 -8.80 -20.10 -8.64
N ILE A 116 -8.37 -18.94 -8.13
CA ILE A 116 -7.88 -17.81 -8.95
C ILE A 116 -6.47 -18.07 -9.50
N LEU A 117 -5.58 -18.70 -8.72
CA LEU A 117 -4.16 -18.89 -9.08
C LEU A 117 -3.85 -20.23 -9.79
N GLY A 118 -4.82 -21.14 -9.92
CA GLY A 118 -4.73 -22.33 -10.78
C GLY A 118 -5.35 -23.60 -10.19
N GLN A 119 -6.10 -24.35 -11.00
CA GLN A 119 -7.01 -25.42 -10.54
C GLN A 119 -6.39 -26.59 -9.75
N ILE A 120 -5.09 -26.89 -9.88
CA ILE A 120 -4.45 -28.04 -9.20
C ILE A 120 -3.41 -27.56 -8.18
N TYR A 121 -2.44 -26.75 -8.61
CA TYR A 121 -1.42 -26.20 -7.71
C TYR A 121 -1.99 -25.12 -6.78
N GLY A 122 -2.86 -24.25 -7.27
CA GLY A 122 -3.47 -23.21 -6.44
C GLY A 122 -4.36 -23.78 -5.35
N LEU A 123 -5.10 -24.86 -5.61
CA LEU A 123 -6.01 -25.48 -4.65
C LEU A 123 -5.26 -26.19 -3.50
N ILE A 124 -4.18 -26.92 -3.81
CA ILE A 124 -3.32 -27.57 -2.81
C ILE A 124 -2.62 -26.51 -1.93
N TYR A 125 -2.00 -25.52 -2.56
CA TYR A 125 -1.31 -24.46 -1.82
C TYR A 125 -2.30 -23.60 -1.02
N GLY A 126 -3.43 -23.23 -1.62
CA GLY A 126 -4.48 -22.44 -0.96
C GLY A 126 -5.08 -23.14 0.26
N LEU A 127 -5.31 -24.45 0.21
CA LEU A 127 -5.79 -25.24 1.35
C LEU A 127 -4.74 -25.35 2.45
N ILE A 128 -3.48 -25.65 2.11
CA ILE A 128 -2.41 -25.79 3.10
C ILE A 128 -2.16 -24.46 3.80
N TYR A 129 -1.97 -23.37 3.04
CA TYR A 129 -1.78 -22.04 3.62
C TYR A 129 -3.03 -21.57 4.38
N GLY A 130 -4.23 -21.80 3.84
CA GLY A 130 -5.48 -21.41 4.48
C GLY A 130 -5.74 -22.11 5.81
N LEU A 131 -5.46 -23.42 5.91
CA LEU A 131 -5.60 -24.18 7.15
C LEU A 131 -4.54 -23.82 8.18
N ILE A 132 -3.27 -23.70 7.77
CA ILE A 132 -2.18 -23.34 8.69
C ILE A 132 -2.37 -21.91 9.22
N LEU A 133 -2.62 -20.95 8.33
CA LEU A 133 -2.87 -19.56 8.74
C LEU A 133 -4.18 -19.46 9.55
N GLY A 134 -5.23 -20.16 9.16
CA GLY A 134 -6.50 -20.20 9.88
C GLY A 134 -6.37 -20.76 11.30
N GLN A 135 -5.53 -21.78 11.49
CA GLN A 135 -5.27 -22.37 12.81
C GLN A 135 -4.40 -21.46 13.67
N ILE A 136 -3.34 -20.86 13.11
CA ILE A 136 -2.49 -19.88 13.81
C ILE A 136 -3.34 -18.67 14.22
N TYR A 137 -4.10 -18.10 13.28
CA TYR A 137 -4.95 -16.93 13.52
C TYR A 137 -6.07 -17.24 14.52
N GLY A 138 -6.72 -18.40 14.38
CA GLY A 138 -7.79 -18.86 15.26
C GLY A 138 -7.32 -19.13 16.70
N GLN A 139 -6.10 -19.64 16.89
CA GLN A 139 -5.51 -19.81 18.23
C GLN A 139 -5.10 -18.47 18.84
N ILE A 140 -4.47 -17.58 18.07
CA ILE A 140 -4.09 -16.23 18.52
C ILE A 140 -5.34 -15.43 18.92
N TYR A 141 -6.35 -15.36 18.06
CA TYR A 141 -7.61 -14.68 18.38
C TYR A 141 -8.38 -15.38 19.49
N GLY A 142 -8.46 -16.71 19.46
CA GLY A 142 -9.14 -17.51 20.49
C GLY A 142 -8.55 -17.32 21.88
N GLN A 143 -7.23 -17.19 22.01
CA GLN A 143 -6.58 -16.91 23.28
C GLN A 143 -6.72 -15.44 23.71
N ILE A 144 -6.59 -14.49 22.78
CA ILE A 144 -6.69 -13.05 23.08
C ILE A 144 -8.11 -12.65 23.52
N TYR A 145 -9.13 -13.20 22.87
CA TYR A 145 -10.54 -12.90 23.17
C TYR A 145 -11.17 -13.89 24.16
N GLY A 146 -10.65 -15.12 24.23
CA GLY A 146 -11.11 -16.17 25.15
C GLY A 146 -10.54 -16.08 26.56
N LEU A 147 -9.30 -15.58 26.75
CA LEU A 147 -8.80 -15.20 28.08
C LEU A 147 -9.20 -13.76 28.42
N LYS A 148 -10.50 -13.54 28.62
CA LYS A 148 -10.93 -12.44 29.49
C LYS A 148 -10.63 -12.87 30.92
N THR A 149 -9.40 -12.59 31.35
CA THR A 149 -9.11 -12.52 32.78
C THR A 149 -10.17 -11.60 33.38
N GLU A 150 -10.86 -12.09 34.41
CA GLU A 150 -11.83 -11.38 35.23
C GLU A 150 -11.50 -9.89 35.24
N LEU A 151 -12.49 -9.02 34.99
CA LEU A 151 -12.38 -7.55 34.98
C LEU A 151 -11.46 -7.05 36.11
N LYS A 152 -10.14 -7.06 35.86
CA LYS A 152 -9.17 -6.58 36.84
C LYS A 152 -9.39 -5.10 36.81
N ALA A 153 -9.96 -4.59 37.90
CA ALA A 153 -10.08 -3.16 38.12
C ALA A 153 -8.73 -2.53 37.76
N LYS A 154 -8.72 -1.72 36.70
CA LYS A 154 -7.47 -1.18 36.17
C LYS A 154 -6.84 -0.31 37.25
N VAL A 155 -5.63 -0.68 37.67
CA VAL A 155 -4.98 -0.11 38.86
C VAL A 155 -4.24 1.17 38.51
N LYS A 156 -3.70 1.27 37.28
CA LYS A 156 -2.89 2.40 36.83
C LYS A 156 -3.51 3.09 35.59
N PRO A 157 -3.33 4.40 35.42
CA PRO A 157 -3.76 5.09 34.22
C PRO A 157 -2.98 4.62 32.99
N ASN A 158 -3.65 4.58 31.83
CA ASN A 158 -3.12 4.06 30.55
C ASN A 158 -2.69 2.58 30.60
N GLN A 159 -3.21 1.77 31.53
CA GLN A 159 -2.83 0.36 31.63
C GLN A 159 -3.20 -0.40 30.35
N GLY A 160 -4.38 -0.19 29.77
CA GLY A 160 -4.81 -0.84 28.54
C GLY A 160 -3.90 -0.53 27.36
N ILE A 161 -3.51 0.74 27.18
CA ILE A 161 -2.59 1.13 26.10
C ILE A 161 -1.19 0.52 26.28
N LYS A 162 -0.70 0.44 27.52
CA LYS A 162 0.57 -0.25 27.83
C LYS A 162 0.48 -1.76 27.56
N GLU A 163 -0.65 -2.38 27.85
CA GLU A 163 -0.88 -3.79 27.51
C GLU A 163 -0.99 -4.00 25.99
N SER A 164 -1.65 -3.12 25.24
CA SER A 164 -1.64 -3.15 23.77
C SER A 164 -0.22 -3.01 23.22
N LEU A 165 0.61 -2.13 23.79
CA LEU A 165 2.03 -2.01 23.43
C LEU A 165 2.83 -3.29 23.69
N LYS A 166 2.64 -3.92 24.86
CA LYS A 166 3.29 -5.20 25.15
C LYS A 166 2.86 -6.29 24.16
N LYS A 167 1.57 -6.38 23.84
CA LYS A 167 1.04 -7.34 22.86
C LYS A 167 1.67 -7.16 21.48
N THR A 168 1.87 -5.92 21.05
CA THR A 168 2.54 -5.60 19.77
C THR A 168 3.96 -6.16 19.68
N PHE A 169 4.68 -6.37 20.79
CA PHE A 169 6.03 -6.96 20.77
C PHE A 169 6.06 -8.45 21.12
N ILE A 170 5.22 -8.88 22.07
CA ILE A 170 5.22 -10.27 22.55
C ILE A 170 4.63 -11.21 21.51
N ILE A 171 3.52 -10.84 20.86
CA ILE A 171 2.82 -11.74 19.94
C ILE A 171 3.65 -12.04 18.68
N PRO A 172 4.32 -11.07 18.04
CA PRO A 172 5.20 -11.35 16.90
C PRO A 172 6.36 -12.28 17.22
N LEU A 173 6.86 -12.29 18.46
CA LEU A 173 7.95 -13.18 18.87
C LEU A 173 7.55 -14.66 18.75
N PHE A 174 6.26 -14.97 18.92
CA PHE A 174 5.72 -16.32 18.74
C PHE A 174 5.14 -16.54 17.33
N ALA A 175 4.55 -15.50 16.73
CA ALA A 175 3.97 -15.58 15.40
C ALA A 175 5.05 -15.71 14.29
N PHE A 176 6.23 -15.12 14.48
CA PHE A 176 7.34 -15.22 13.53
C PHE A 176 7.83 -16.66 13.34
N PRO A 177 8.23 -17.41 14.39
CA PRO A 177 8.61 -18.81 14.25
C PRO A 177 7.48 -19.67 13.67
N ALA A 178 6.23 -19.44 14.11
CA ALA A 178 5.07 -20.16 13.59
C ALA A 178 4.86 -19.91 12.08
N GLY A 179 5.00 -18.66 11.64
CA GLY A 179 4.95 -18.30 10.21
C GLY A 179 6.12 -18.85 9.41
N ALA A 180 7.31 -18.91 9.99
CA ALA A 180 8.50 -19.45 9.34
C ALA A 180 8.43 -20.98 9.12
N LEU A 181 7.62 -21.69 9.92
CA LEU A 181 7.39 -23.13 9.76
C LEU A 181 6.38 -23.49 8.66
N ILE A 182 5.66 -22.51 8.09
CA ILE A 182 4.66 -22.74 7.04
C ILE A 182 5.30 -23.37 5.80
N ASN A 183 6.34 -22.73 5.24
CA ASN A 183 6.97 -23.20 4.01
C ASN A 183 7.68 -24.56 4.17
N PRO A 184 8.39 -24.85 5.29
CA PRO A 184 8.90 -26.20 5.56
C PRO A 184 7.81 -27.28 5.58
N VAL A 185 6.66 -27.00 6.21
CA VAL A 185 5.53 -27.95 6.25
C VAL A 185 4.94 -28.15 4.86
N VAL A 186 4.76 -27.07 4.09
CA VAL A 186 4.29 -27.14 2.69
C VAL A 186 5.26 -27.96 1.83
N SER A 187 6.57 -27.74 1.99
CA SER A 187 7.63 -28.48 1.29
C SER A 187 7.60 -29.98 1.62
N MET A 188 7.40 -30.34 2.88
CA MET A 188 7.25 -31.73 3.31
C MET A 188 6.00 -32.41 2.70
N LEU A 189 4.88 -31.68 2.58
CA LEU A 189 3.62 -32.21 2.06
C LEU A 189 3.58 -32.31 0.53
N THR A 190 4.28 -31.43 -0.17
CA THR A 190 4.23 -31.32 -1.64
C THR A 190 5.48 -31.88 -2.33
N GLY A 191 6.50 -32.26 -1.57
CA GLY A 191 7.77 -32.77 -2.10
C GLY A 191 8.62 -31.72 -2.80
N THR A 192 8.32 -30.43 -2.63
CA THR A 192 9.07 -29.33 -3.25
C THR A 192 10.33 -29.00 -2.44
N ASN A 193 11.35 -28.46 -3.10
CA ASN A 193 12.56 -28.02 -2.40
C ASN A 193 12.26 -26.89 -1.40
N LEU A 194 12.89 -26.95 -0.24
CA LEU A 194 12.75 -25.95 0.81
C LEU A 194 13.65 -24.76 0.52
N ASP A 195 13.05 -23.58 0.33
CA ASP A 195 13.79 -22.32 0.32
C ASP A 195 13.68 -21.66 1.69
N LEU A 196 14.82 -21.57 2.39
CA LEU A 196 14.90 -20.95 3.71
C LEU A 196 14.60 -19.44 3.64
N THR A 197 14.94 -18.80 2.53
CA THR A 197 14.72 -17.36 2.32
C THR A 197 13.22 -17.05 2.29
N SER A 198 12.47 -17.80 1.48
CA SER A 198 11.00 -17.71 1.46
C SER A 198 10.40 -17.98 2.84
N SER A 199 10.90 -18.98 3.56
CA SER A 199 10.41 -19.37 4.89
C SER A 199 10.56 -18.23 5.91
N LEU A 200 11.74 -17.63 5.98
CA LEU A 200 12.00 -16.48 6.85
C LEU A 200 11.18 -15.25 6.45
N SER A 201 10.97 -15.01 5.15
CA SER A 201 10.15 -13.91 4.65
C SER A 201 8.68 -14.06 5.03
N THR A 202 8.11 -15.27 4.92
CA THR A 202 6.75 -15.59 5.36
C THR A 202 6.62 -15.42 6.87
N GLY A 203 7.59 -15.89 7.65
CA GLY A 203 7.64 -15.68 9.10
C GLY A 203 7.64 -14.21 9.49
N LEU A 204 8.46 -13.39 8.81
CA LEU A 204 8.53 -11.94 9.03
C LEU A 204 7.19 -11.27 8.76
N LEU A 205 6.53 -11.63 7.65
CA LEU A 205 5.21 -11.10 7.31
C LEU A 205 4.16 -11.44 8.38
N VAL A 206 4.07 -12.71 8.77
CA VAL A 206 3.11 -13.16 9.78
C VAL A 206 3.37 -12.47 11.13
N GLY A 207 4.64 -12.34 11.53
CA GLY A 207 5.04 -11.60 12.72
C GLY A 207 4.59 -10.14 12.69
N LEU A 208 4.93 -9.40 11.63
CA LEU A 208 4.60 -7.97 11.52
C LEU A 208 3.09 -7.71 11.40
N LEU A 209 2.35 -8.54 10.66
CA LEU A 209 0.90 -8.42 10.58
C LEU A 209 0.21 -8.74 11.92
N SER A 210 0.71 -9.72 12.66
CA SER A 210 0.19 -10.03 14.01
C SER A 210 0.43 -8.89 15.01
N ALA A 211 1.56 -8.16 14.88
CA ALA A 211 1.87 -6.99 15.68
C ALA A 211 0.81 -5.89 15.51
N LEU A 212 0.41 -5.68 14.25
CA LEU A 212 -0.56 -4.66 13.86
C LEU A 212 -1.97 -5.05 14.29
N ALA A 213 -2.37 -6.31 14.05
CA ALA A 213 -3.72 -6.82 14.29
C ALA A 213 -4.11 -6.93 15.77
N THR A 214 -3.14 -6.96 16.69
CA THR A 214 -3.40 -7.24 18.11
C THR A 214 -3.32 -6.02 19.01
N GLY A 215 -2.29 -5.19 18.85
CA GLY A 215 -2.08 -3.98 19.66
C GLY A 215 -1.76 -2.72 18.86
N GLY A 216 -1.24 -2.88 17.63
CA GLY A 216 -0.82 -1.76 16.79
C GLY A 216 -1.97 -0.82 16.44
N GLN A 217 -3.14 -1.35 16.08
CA GLN A 217 -4.32 -0.55 15.73
C GLN A 217 -4.80 0.33 16.88
N ASP A 218 -4.88 -0.21 18.11
CA ASP A 218 -5.28 0.56 19.30
C ASP A 218 -4.30 1.71 19.58
N LEU A 219 -2.99 1.46 19.44
CA LEU A 219 -1.95 2.47 19.63
C LEU A 219 -2.09 3.60 18.62
N ILE A 220 -2.21 3.26 17.33
CA ILE A 220 -2.33 4.23 16.23
C ILE A 220 -3.61 5.04 16.41
N ARG A 221 -4.73 4.41 16.78
CA ARG A 221 -6.01 5.06 17.07
C ARG A 221 -5.87 6.08 18.20
N HIS A 222 -5.34 5.66 19.36
CA HIS A 222 -5.20 6.54 20.52
C HIS A 222 -4.18 7.66 20.30
N PHE A 223 -3.09 7.39 19.58
CA PHE A 223 -2.12 8.40 19.21
C PHE A 223 -2.74 9.47 18.29
N THR A 224 -3.41 9.04 17.21
CA THR A 224 -4.05 9.94 16.24
C THR A 224 -5.12 10.80 16.90
N LEU A 225 -5.97 10.20 17.75
CA LEU A 225 -7.00 10.92 18.49
C LEU A 225 -6.39 11.97 19.43
N ARG A 226 -5.37 11.60 20.21
CA ARG A 226 -4.69 12.52 21.14
C ARG A 226 -3.99 13.65 20.42
N LEU A 227 -3.35 13.37 19.29
CA LEU A 227 -2.67 14.37 18.46
C LEU A 227 -3.64 15.46 18.01
N ILE A 228 -4.80 15.07 17.48
CA ILE A 228 -5.81 16.01 16.99
C ILE A 228 -6.43 16.80 18.15
N LEU A 229 -6.75 16.14 19.26
CA LEU A 229 -7.30 16.81 20.44
C LEU A 229 -6.29 17.79 21.08
N TRP A 230 -5.00 17.44 21.07
CA TRP A 230 -3.92 18.28 21.58
C TRP A 230 -3.67 19.51 20.71
N GLN A 231 -3.57 19.35 19.38
CA GLN A 231 -3.39 20.47 18.44
C GLN A 231 -4.51 21.52 18.55
N ARG A 232 -5.68 21.12 19.06
CA ARG A 232 -6.84 21.99 19.25
C ARG A 232 -6.98 22.53 20.67
N GLY A 233 -6.05 22.23 21.57
CA GLY A 233 -6.08 22.67 22.96
C GLY A 233 -7.18 22.03 23.81
N ALA A 234 -7.83 20.95 23.33
CA ALA A 234 -8.91 20.28 24.06
C ALA A 234 -8.38 19.45 25.24
N ILE A 235 -7.19 18.84 25.06
CA ILE A 235 -6.46 18.11 26.10
C ILE A 235 -4.96 18.46 26.04
N PRO A 236 -4.24 18.40 27.16
CA PRO A 236 -2.78 18.46 27.15
C PRO A 236 -2.17 17.14 26.68
N TRP A 237 -0.94 17.19 26.15
CA TRP A 237 -0.23 16.01 25.63
C TRP A 237 -0.07 14.91 26.69
N ASN A 238 0.44 15.27 27.87
CA ASN A 238 0.50 14.36 29.02
C ASN A 238 -0.79 14.44 29.84
N TYR A 239 -1.87 13.88 29.28
CA TYR A 239 -3.19 13.96 29.89
C TYR A 239 -3.26 13.28 31.26
N ALA A 240 -2.51 12.19 31.47
CA ALA A 240 -2.41 11.52 32.76
C ALA A 240 -1.83 12.45 33.84
N ARG A 241 -0.73 13.15 33.56
CA ARG A 241 -0.12 14.11 34.49
C ARG A 241 -1.08 15.26 34.81
N PHE A 242 -1.78 15.77 33.81
CA PHE A 242 -2.79 16.81 34.01
C PHE A 242 -3.93 16.36 34.92
N LEU A 243 -4.43 15.14 34.73
CA LEU A 243 -5.49 14.60 35.58
C LEU A 243 -4.99 14.32 36.99
N SER A 244 -3.77 13.79 37.16
CA SER A 244 -3.16 13.64 38.49
C SER A 244 -3.02 14.99 39.21
N TYR A 245 -2.60 16.04 38.51
CA TYR A 245 -2.55 17.40 39.07
C TYR A 245 -3.94 17.92 39.46
N ALA A 246 -4.98 17.64 38.65
CA ALA A 246 -6.36 18.00 38.99
C ALA A 246 -6.88 17.19 40.20
N THR A 247 -6.40 15.96 40.39
CA THR A 247 -6.67 15.15 41.59
C THR A 247 -6.01 15.76 42.84
N GLU A 248 -4.76 16.19 42.75
CA GLU A 248 -4.05 16.88 43.84
C GLU A 248 -4.77 18.18 44.25
N ARG A 249 -5.37 18.88 43.27
CA ARG A 249 -6.20 20.08 43.50
C ARG A 249 -7.65 19.77 43.92
N ARG A 250 -7.99 18.50 44.19
CA ARG A 250 -9.32 18.03 44.61
C ARG A 250 -10.48 18.36 43.65
N LEU A 251 -10.19 18.60 42.37
CA LEU A 251 -11.22 18.81 41.35
C LEU A 251 -11.84 17.50 40.88
N ILE A 252 -11.03 16.44 40.86
CA ILE A 252 -11.42 15.08 40.50
C ILE A 252 -10.81 14.10 41.51
N GLN A 253 -11.38 12.90 41.59
CA GLN A 253 -10.89 11.79 42.39
C GLN A 253 -10.36 10.72 41.45
N GLN A 254 -9.20 10.17 41.78
CA GLN A 254 -8.63 9.02 41.09
C GLN A 254 -8.91 7.75 41.91
N VAL A 255 -9.61 6.78 41.32
CA VAL A 255 -9.85 5.45 41.88
C VAL A 255 -9.16 4.44 40.97
N GLY A 256 -7.95 4.02 41.34
CA GLY A 256 -7.08 3.22 40.48
C GLY A 256 -6.71 3.96 39.18
N GLY A 257 -7.07 3.40 38.04
CA GLY A 257 -6.90 4.02 36.72
C GLY A 257 -8.04 4.95 36.28
N ARG A 258 -9.13 5.05 37.06
CA ARG A 258 -10.33 5.81 36.72
C ARG A 258 -10.29 7.20 37.35
N TYR A 259 -10.86 8.17 36.65
CA TYR A 259 -11.01 9.54 37.12
C TYR A 259 -12.49 9.91 37.18
N ARG A 260 -12.93 10.50 38.29
CA ARG A 260 -14.32 10.93 38.49
C ARG A 260 -14.34 12.34 39.08
N PHE A 261 -15.33 13.16 38.74
CA PHE A 261 -15.52 14.44 39.44
C PHE A 261 -15.95 14.20 40.88
N LEU A 262 -15.34 14.92 41.83
CA LEU A 262 -15.60 14.76 43.27
C LEU A 262 -17.09 15.01 43.59
N HIS A 263 -17.67 16.02 42.94
CA HIS A 263 -19.09 16.36 43.03
C HIS A 263 -19.70 16.55 41.65
N ASP A 264 -20.95 16.12 41.49
CA ASP A 264 -21.68 16.32 40.25
C ASP A 264 -21.96 17.81 39.97
N ALA A 265 -22.22 18.61 41.01
CA ALA A 265 -22.39 20.05 40.89
C ALA A 265 -21.18 20.74 40.25
N LEU A 266 -19.96 20.30 40.58
CA LEU A 266 -18.72 20.81 39.97
C LEU A 266 -18.62 20.40 38.49
N ARG A 267 -18.99 19.17 38.16
CA ARG A 267 -19.07 18.69 36.77
C ARG A 267 -20.05 19.52 35.96
N GLN A 268 -21.25 19.76 36.49
CA GLN A 268 -22.29 20.58 35.87
C GLN A 268 -21.84 22.04 35.70
N HIS A 269 -21.14 22.61 36.69
CA HIS A 269 -20.55 23.94 36.58
C HIS A 269 -19.58 24.05 35.39
N PHE A 270 -18.71 23.04 35.19
CA PHE A 270 -17.82 22.98 34.04
C PHE A 270 -18.53 22.75 32.70
N VAL A 271 -19.71 22.13 32.68
CA VAL A 271 -20.52 21.98 31.47
C VAL A 271 -21.13 23.33 31.08
N GLY A 272 -21.64 24.06 32.08
CA GLY A 272 -22.37 25.32 31.94
C GLY A 272 -23.78 25.12 31.39
N ASN A 273 -24.46 26.22 31.05
CA ASN A 273 -25.87 26.19 30.63
C ASN A 273 -26.09 25.75 29.17
N LYS A 274 -25.03 25.40 28.44
CA LYS A 274 -25.15 25.01 27.03
C LYS A 274 -25.58 23.54 26.96
N PRO A 275 -26.62 23.20 26.19
CA PRO A 275 -27.04 21.80 26.04
C PRO A 275 -25.89 20.98 25.47
N VAL A 276 -25.66 19.81 26.08
CA VAL A 276 -24.67 18.85 25.60
C VAL A 276 -25.39 17.95 24.59
N PRO A 277 -25.03 18.01 23.30
CA PRO A 277 -25.63 17.11 22.32
C PRO A 277 -25.25 15.66 22.67
N PRO A 278 -26.14 14.69 22.42
CA PRO A 278 -25.81 13.28 22.56
C PRO A 278 -24.61 12.92 21.66
N PRO A 279 -23.85 11.86 21.99
CA PRO A 279 -22.76 11.40 21.16
C PRO A 279 -23.27 11.14 19.75
N LEU A 280 -22.57 11.67 18.75
CA LEU A 280 -22.92 11.45 17.36
C LEU A 280 -22.70 9.97 17.05
N ILE A 281 -23.79 9.24 16.84
CA ILE A 281 -23.77 7.89 16.30
C ILE A 281 -23.90 8.06 14.78
N GLU A 282 -22.77 8.16 14.08
CA GLU A 282 -22.78 8.10 12.62
C GLU A 282 -23.12 6.69 12.19
N GLY A 283 -24.31 6.50 11.59
CA GLY A 283 -24.65 5.29 10.87
C GLY A 283 -24.24 5.42 9.40
N SER A 284 -23.62 4.37 8.89
CA SER A 284 -23.20 4.17 7.49
C SER A 284 -24.21 4.69 6.50
N LYS A 285 -23.96 5.88 5.93
CA LYS A 285 -24.76 6.37 4.80
C LYS A 285 -24.17 5.99 3.44
N ASN A 286 -22.87 5.77 3.30
CA ASN A 286 -22.22 5.68 1.98
C ASN A 286 -21.20 4.54 1.82
N THR A 287 -21.57 3.29 2.09
CA THR A 287 -20.76 2.10 1.73
C THR A 287 -20.38 2.07 0.24
N GLY A 288 -21.24 2.59 -0.64
CA GLY A 288 -21.01 2.66 -2.09
C GLY A 288 -19.77 3.48 -2.49
N LEU A 289 -19.51 4.62 -1.82
CA LEU A 289 -18.31 5.44 -2.09
C LEU A 289 -17.02 4.67 -1.76
N GLY A 290 -17.05 3.83 -0.73
CA GLY A 290 -15.93 2.96 -0.37
C GLY A 290 -15.56 1.99 -1.50
N TYR A 291 -16.55 1.30 -2.07
CA TYR A 291 -16.33 0.38 -3.18
C TYR A 291 -15.88 1.10 -4.46
N ILE A 292 -16.40 2.30 -4.74
CA ILE A 292 -15.97 3.12 -5.88
C ILE A 292 -14.50 3.54 -5.73
N LEU A 293 -14.10 4.00 -4.54
CA LEU A 293 -12.70 4.37 -4.26
C LEU A 293 -11.78 3.15 -4.32
N LEU A 294 -12.25 1.98 -3.87
CA LEU A 294 -11.50 0.73 -3.96
C LEU A 294 -11.32 0.26 -5.40
N GLY A 295 -12.38 0.31 -6.22
CA GLY A 295 -12.31 0.01 -7.64
C GLY A 295 -11.40 0.97 -8.41
N PHE A 296 -11.51 2.28 -8.14
CA PHE A 296 -10.65 3.29 -8.77
C PHE A 296 -9.18 3.12 -8.38
N SER A 297 -8.90 2.83 -7.11
CA SER A 297 -7.51 2.66 -6.67
C SER A 297 -6.90 1.36 -7.20
N LEU A 298 -7.68 0.27 -7.27
CA LEU A 298 -7.25 -0.96 -7.95
C LEU A 298 -6.94 -0.70 -9.44
N PHE A 299 -7.79 0.07 -10.11
CA PHE A 299 -7.57 0.46 -11.50
C PHE A 299 -6.28 1.27 -11.69
N VAL A 300 -6.03 2.27 -10.85
CA VAL A 300 -4.78 3.05 -10.87
C VAL A 300 -3.58 2.17 -10.57
N PHE A 301 -3.68 1.26 -9.60
CA PHE A 301 -2.62 0.30 -9.29
C PHE A 301 -2.30 -0.61 -10.49
N LEU A 302 -3.31 -1.15 -11.17
CA LEU A 302 -3.12 -1.98 -12.36
C LEU A 302 -2.43 -1.22 -13.49
N ILE A 303 -2.80 0.05 -13.70
CA ILE A 303 -2.14 0.92 -14.68
C ILE A 303 -0.67 1.12 -14.32
N ILE A 304 -0.36 1.55 -13.09
CA ILE A 304 1.02 1.81 -12.68
C ILE A 304 1.83 0.51 -12.72
N SER A 305 1.26 -0.60 -12.25
CA SER A 305 1.91 -1.91 -12.25
C SER A 305 2.21 -2.41 -13.66
N SER A 306 1.35 -2.14 -14.63
CA SER A 306 1.56 -2.48 -16.05
C SER A 306 2.56 -1.54 -16.73
N SER A 307 2.68 -0.30 -16.22
CA SER A 307 3.59 0.73 -16.73
C SER A 307 5.05 0.48 -16.30
N ILE A 308 5.28 -0.20 -15.18
CA ILE A 308 6.61 -0.49 -14.64
C ILE A 308 7.06 -1.88 -15.06
N TYR A 309 8.23 -1.98 -15.67
CA TYR A 309 8.81 -3.26 -16.05
C TYR A 309 10.33 -3.21 -16.07
N ARG A 310 10.96 -4.38 -16.00
CA ARG A 310 12.40 -4.53 -16.13
C ARG A 310 12.77 -4.78 -17.58
N VAL A 311 13.77 -4.05 -18.08
CA VAL A 311 14.37 -4.29 -19.39
C VAL A 311 15.15 -5.61 -19.31
N ASP A 312 14.66 -6.65 -19.98
CA ASP A 312 15.22 -8.00 -19.93
C ASP A 312 15.77 -8.45 -21.29
N SER A 313 16.14 -9.72 -21.44
CA SER A 313 16.68 -10.26 -22.69
C SER A 313 15.66 -10.32 -23.84
N GLY A 314 14.35 -10.23 -23.54
CA GLY A 314 13.28 -10.19 -24.55
C GLY A 314 13.06 -8.79 -25.13
N LEU A 315 13.61 -7.75 -24.50
CA LEU A 315 13.49 -6.35 -24.89
C LEU A 315 14.86 -5.70 -25.02
N LYS A 316 15.26 -5.29 -26.23
CA LYS A 316 16.57 -4.68 -26.44
C LYS A 316 16.51 -3.16 -26.51
N SER A 317 17.37 -2.51 -25.72
CA SER A 317 17.55 -1.07 -25.75
C SER A 317 18.71 -0.71 -26.65
N THR A 318 18.48 0.23 -27.56
CA THR A 318 19.52 0.83 -28.42
C THR A 318 20.02 2.17 -27.87
N VAL A 319 19.34 2.71 -26.85
CA VAL A 319 19.59 4.04 -26.28
C VAL A 319 20.53 3.95 -25.08
N VAL A 320 21.69 3.34 -25.28
CA VAL A 320 22.74 3.20 -24.24
C VAL A 320 23.57 4.50 -24.18
N PRO A 321 23.89 5.05 -22.99
CA PRO A 321 23.69 4.51 -21.64
C PRO A 321 22.40 4.95 -20.94
N VAL A 322 21.47 5.62 -21.65
CA VAL A 322 20.23 6.15 -21.06
C VAL A 322 19.34 5.01 -20.54
N VAL A 323 19.15 3.94 -21.30
CA VAL A 323 18.43 2.74 -20.87
C VAL A 323 19.24 1.49 -21.19
N GLN A 324 19.48 0.66 -20.18
CA GLN A 324 20.31 -0.54 -20.27
C GLN A 324 19.54 -1.81 -19.89
N SER A 325 20.02 -2.97 -20.35
CA SER A 325 19.52 -4.26 -19.88
C SER A 325 19.68 -4.38 -18.36
N GLY A 326 18.59 -4.76 -17.69
CA GLY A 326 18.50 -4.85 -16.24
C GLY A 326 17.88 -3.64 -15.56
N ASP A 327 17.76 -2.50 -16.23
CA ASP A 327 17.09 -1.30 -15.71
C ASP A 327 15.60 -1.56 -15.50
N VAL A 328 15.00 -0.95 -14.47
CA VAL A 328 13.55 -0.89 -14.30
C VAL A 328 13.09 0.48 -14.77
N VAL A 329 12.16 0.50 -15.72
CA VAL A 329 11.69 1.74 -16.35
C VAL A 329 10.18 1.89 -16.19
N LEU A 330 9.73 3.14 -16.22
CA LEU A 330 8.33 3.53 -16.26
C LEU A 330 7.97 3.97 -17.67
N ARG A 331 7.02 3.27 -18.29
CA ARG A 331 6.47 3.60 -19.60
C ARG A 331 5.07 4.17 -19.47
N ASP A 332 4.78 5.22 -20.24
CA ASP A 332 3.44 5.76 -20.37
C ASP A 332 2.62 4.96 -21.39
N ILE A 333 1.76 4.09 -20.88
CA ILE A 333 0.79 3.30 -21.66
C ILE A 333 -0.56 4.00 -21.84
N VAL A 334 -0.83 5.06 -21.08
CA VAL A 334 -2.16 5.67 -20.98
C VAL A 334 -2.31 6.75 -22.03
N THR A 335 -1.38 7.71 -22.02
CA THR A 335 -1.48 8.87 -22.91
C THR A 335 -1.12 8.51 -24.34
N ARG A 336 -0.47 7.36 -24.59
CA ARG A 336 -0.05 6.88 -25.92
C ARG A 336 -1.14 6.98 -27.00
N HIS A 337 -2.40 6.76 -26.63
CA HIS A 337 -3.52 6.78 -27.59
C HIS A 337 -3.84 8.21 -28.07
N TRP A 338 -3.58 9.23 -27.25
CA TRP A 338 -4.05 10.62 -27.46
C TRP A 338 -2.91 11.63 -27.66
N ARG A 339 -1.70 11.33 -27.17
CA ARG A 339 -0.53 12.21 -27.28
C ARG A 339 0.03 12.25 -28.68
N LYS A 340 0.71 13.33 -29.04
CA LYS A 340 1.66 13.31 -30.18
C LYS A 340 3.04 13.00 -29.63
N PHE A 341 3.79 12.17 -30.36
CA PHE A 341 5.20 11.96 -30.04
C PHE A 341 6.03 13.06 -30.68
N HIS A 342 7.16 13.37 -30.05
CA HIS A 342 8.07 14.41 -30.50
C HIS A 342 9.45 13.82 -30.85
N HIS A 343 10.25 14.63 -31.52
CA HIS A 343 11.66 14.37 -31.75
C HIS A 343 12.35 14.07 -30.42
N GLY A 344 13.10 12.98 -30.39
CA GLY A 344 13.82 12.57 -29.19
C GLY A 344 13.01 11.73 -28.19
N ASP A 345 11.71 11.55 -28.34
CA ASP A 345 10.95 10.67 -27.43
C ASP A 345 11.52 9.24 -27.51
N VAL A 346 11.75 8.62 -26.35
CA VAL A 346 12.23 7.22 -26.26
C VAL A 346 11.03 6.30 -26.18
N ILE A 347 10.80 5.51 -27.22
CA ILE A 347 9.61 4.66 -27.34
C ILE A 347 9.93 3.18 -27.20
N HIS A 348 8.98 2.46 -26.60
CA HIS A 348 8.90 1.01 -26.61
C HIS A 348 7.87 0.57 -27.65
N PHE A 349 8.27 -0.29 -28.58
CA PHE A 349 7.38 -0.77 -29.64
C PHE A 349 7.59 -2.26 -29.97
N TRP A 350 6.57 -2.84 -30.58
CA TRP A 350 6.56 -4.22 -31.06
C TRP A 350 7.10 -4.30 -32.50
N VAL A 351 7.94 -5.31 -32.75
CA VAL A 351 8.56 -5.52 -34.07
C VAL A 351 7.62 -6.30 -34.98
N THR A 352 7.33 -5.76 -36.16
CA THR A 352 6.59 -6.43 -37.24
C THR A 352 7.50 -7.25 -38.14
N LYS A 353 6.91 -8.01 -39.06
CA LYS A 353 7.64 -8.82 -40.04
C LYS A 353 8.60 -7.95 -40.88
N ASP A 354 8.13 -6.80 -41.34
CA ASP A 354 8.93 -5.88 -42.17
C ASP A 354 10.15 -5.33 -41.42
N LEU A 355 9.99 -5.01 -40.13
CA LEU A 355 11.12 -4.61 -39.28
C LEU A 355 12.06 -5.79 -39.00
N ALA A 356 11.52 -7.00 -38.83
CA ALA A 356 12.36 -8.19 -38.64
C ALA A 356 13.28 -8.45 -39.85
N GLU A 357 12.78 -8.23 -41.08
CA GLU A 357 13.58 -8.32 -42.31
C GLU A 357 14.69 -7.25 -42.36
N GLN A 358 14.49 -6.10 -41.71
CA GLN A 358 15.47 -5.01 -41.59
C GLN A 358 16.53 -5.26 -40.49
N GLY A 359 16.52 -6.45 -39.86
CA GLY A 359 17.53 -6.84 -38.86
C GLY A 359 17.08 -6.70 -37.40
N PHE A 360 15.82 -6.35 -37.15
CA PHE A 360 15.24 -6.34 -35.80
C PHE A 360 14.97 -7.78 -35.32
N ASN A 361 15.94 -8.38 -34.65
CA ASN A 361 15.92 -9.80 -34.28
C ASN A 361 15.15 -10.15 -32.97
N ARG A 362 14.53 -9.15 -32.31
CA ARG A 362 13.74 -9.33 -31.07
C ARG A 362 12.30 -8.91 -31.29
N LYS A 363 11.42 -9.38 -30.40
CA LYS A 363 9.98 -9.05 -30.45
C LYS A 363 9.70 -7.58 -30.11
N LYS A 364 10.56 -6.95 -29.33
CA LYS A 364 10.38 -5.59 -28.80
C LYS A 364 11.69 -4.83 -28.74
N TYR A 365 11.62 -3.53 -28.98
CA TYR A 365 12.77 -2.63 -28.92
C TYR A 365 12.44 -1.35 -28.15
N ILE A 366 13.48 -0.77 -27.54
CA ILE A 366 13.49 0.61 -27.06
C ILE A 366 14.42 1.42 -27.96
N MET A 367 13.87 2.42 -28.65
CA MET A 367 14.60 3.32 -29.54
C MET A 367 14.08 4.75 -29.42
N ARG A 368 14.81 5.69 -29.99
CA ARG A 368 14.46 7.10 -30.02
C ARG A 368 13.84 7.47 -31.36
N ILE A 369 12.82 8.33 -31.33
CA ILE A 369 12.23 8.90 -32.55
C ILE A 369 13.15 9.98 -33.11
N VAL A 370 13.45 9.86 -34.40
CA VAL A 370 14.33 10.78 -35.14
C VAL A 370 13.59 11.59 -36.19
N ALA A 371 12.52 11.04 -36.78
CA ALA A 371 11.65 11.80 -37.69
C ALA A 371 10.18 11.50 -37.42
N LEU A 372 9.35 12.53 -37.59
CA LEU A 372 7.91 12.54 -37.35
C LEU A 372 7.12 12.32 -38.65
N PRO A 373 5.83 11.98 -38.55
CA PRO A 373 4.99 11.79 -39.72
C PRO A 373 4.91 13.04 -40.60
N GLY A 374 5.11 12.88 -41.91
CA GLY A 374 5.11 13.96 -42.91
C GLY A 374 6.44 14.70 -43.06
N GLU A 375 7.47 14.33 -42.30
CA GLU A 375 8.83 14.88 -42.48
C GLU A 375 9.61 14.10 -43.54
N THR A 376 10.68 14.69 -44.07
CA THR A 376 11.66 13.99 -44.91
C THR A 376 12.89 13.63 -44.09
N PHE A 377 13.35 12.39 -44.20
CA PHE A 377 14.55 11.89 -43.54
C PHE A 377 15.60 11.56 -44.60
N ALA A 378 16.85 11.98 -44.37
CA ALA A 378 17.95 11.60 -45.22
C ALA A 378 19.24 11.30 -44.43
N ILE A 379 20.00 10.32 -44.88
CA ILE A 379 21.38 10.06 -44.48
C ILE A 379 22.26 10.39 -45.68
N LYS A 380 23.19 11.34 -45.53
CA LYS A 380 24.12 11.78 -46.58
C LYS A 380 25.49 12.02 -45.96
N GLN A 381 26.54 11.43 -46.54
CA GLN A 381 27.94 11.64 -46.10
C GLN A 381 28.16 11.40 -44.59
N GLY A 382 27.55 10.34 -44.04
CA GLY A 382 27.67 10.01 -42.62
C GLY A 382 26.83 10.89 -41.67
N GLU A 383 26.04 11.82 -42.20
CA GLU A 383 25.22 12.75 -41.41
C GLU A 383 23.72 12.54 -41.61
N VAL A 384 22.94 12.88 -40.58
CA VAL A 384 21.47 12.75 -40.57
C VAL A 384 20.81 14.11 -40.81
N TYR A 385 19.88 14.15 -41.76
CA TYR A 385 19.10 15.32 -42.12
C TYR A 385 17.61 15.05 -41.93
N VAL A 386 16.89 15.99 -41.33
CA VAL A 386 15.42 15.97 -41.23
C VAL A 386 14.88 17.26 -41.83
N ASN A 387 13.95 17.16 -42.78
CA ASN A 387 13.44 18.29 -43.58
C ASN A 387 14.56 19.13 -44.23
N GLY A 388 15.65 18.46 -44.62
CA GLY A 388 16.84 19.10 -45.20
C GLY A 388 17.74 19.84 -44.20
N GLN A 389 17.41 19.84 -42.90
CA GLN A 389 18.24 20.42 -41.85
C GLN A 389 19.11 19.35 -41.18
N LEU A 390 20.39 19.64 -40.97
CA LEU A 390 21.32 18.77 -40.26
C LEU A 390 20.87 18.60 -38.80
N LEU A 391 20.65 17.35 -38.38
CA LEU A 391 20.19 17.03 -37.03
C LEU A 391 21.39 16.88 -36.08
N GLN A 392 21.76 17.98 -35.42
CA GLN A 392 22.83 18.00 -34.40
C GLN A 392 22.25 17.72 -33.01
N THR A 393 22.15 16.45 -32.64
CA THR A 393 21.70 16.03 -31.31
C THR A 393 22.64 15.00 -30.69
N ASP A 394 22.78 15.04 -29.36
CA ASP A 394 23.70 14.19 -28.62
C ASP A 394 23.39 12.68 -28.77
N TYR A 395 22.11 12.34 -29.03
CA TYR A 395 21.69 10.94 -29.18
C TYR A 395 21.99 10.35 -30.57
N ILE A 396 22.40 11.16 -31.54
CA ILE A 396 22.89 10.68 -32.85
C ILE A 396 24.42 10.50 -32.82
N GLN A 397 25.11 11.20 -31.91
CA GLN A 397 26.54 11.07 -31.74
C GLN A 397 26.91 9.64 -31.31
N GLY A 398 27.74 8.97 -32.11
CA GLY A 398 28.18 7.59 -31.85
C GLY A 398 27.32 6.48 -32.47
N ILE A 399 26.30 6.84 -33.26
CA ILE A 399 25.65 5.90 -34.18
C ILE A 399 26.61 5.67 -35.37
N PRO A 400 26.94 4.41 -35.73
CA PRO A 400 27.84 4.12 -36.84
C PRO A 400 27.13 4.32 -38.18
N ILE A 401 27.11 5.57 -38.67
CA ILE A 401 26.56 5.91 -39.98
C ILE A 401 27.72 5.89 -40.98
N GLN A 402 27.67 4.97 -41.94
CA GLN A 402 28.71 4.86 -42.97
C GLN A 402 28.31 5.68 -44.20
N ASP A 403 29.30 6.15 -44.96
CA ASP A 403 29.05 6.87 -46.23
C ASP A 403 28.28 6.04 -47.27
N LYS A 404 28.22 4.71 -47.08
CA LYS A 404 27.47 3.80 -47.95
C LYS A 404 25.97 3.72 -47.60
N ASP A 405 25.55 4.28 -46.47
CA ASP A 405 24.17 4.19 -45.97
C ASP A 405 23.28 5.32 -46.52
N GLU A 406 23.54 5.80 -47.74
CA GLU A 406 22.73 6.85 -48.36
C GLU A 406 21.27 6.38 -48.49
N LEU A 407 20.40 7.04 -47.73
CA LEU A 407 18.99 6.73 -47.65
C LEU A 407 18.23 8.04 -47.61
N GLU A 408 17.25 8.20 -48.50
CA GLU A 408 16.33 9.34 -48.47
C GLU A 408 14.89 8.80 -48.52
N ARG A 409 14.05 9.25 -47.58
CA ARG A 409 12.69 8.75 -47.45
C ARG A 409 11.78 9.80 -46.83
N GLU A 410 10.59 9.94 -47.40
CA GLU A 410 9.48 10.68 -46.80
C GLU A 410 8.74 9.79 -45.79
N ILE A 411 8.45 10.32 -44.60
CA ILE A 411 7.83 9.56 -43.52
C ILE A 411 6.30 9.58 -43.70
N PRO A 412 5.65 8.41 -43.87
CA PRO A 412 4.20 8.36 -44.00
C PRO A 412 3.47 8.97 -42.80
N PRO A 413 2.26 9.54 -42.96
CA PRO A 413 1.50 10.17 -41.87
C PRO A 413 1.16 9.28 -40.66
N CYS A 414 1.23 7.95 -40.82
CA CYS A 414 0.97 6.99 -39.75
C CYS A 414 2.24 6.58 -38.97
N CYS A 415 3.42 6.85 -39.51
CA CYS A 415 4.67 6.25 -39.05
C CYS A 415 5.63 7.27 -38.43
N TYR A 416 6.49 6.76 -37.56
CA TYR A 416 7.63 7.47 -36.99
C TYR A 416 8.90 6.75 -37.44
N LEU A 417 9.98 7.49 -37.68
CA LEU A 417 11.28 6.89 -37.98
C LEU A 417 12.11 6.79 -36.71
N VAL A 418 12.61 5.58 -36.44
CA VAL A 418 13.57 5.31 -35.38
C VAL A 418 14.92 4.96 -35.96
N LEU A 419 15.97 5.43 -35.28
CA LEU A 419 17.36 5.21 -35.65
C LEU A 419 18.15 4.77 -34.41
N GLY A 420 19.03 3.80 -34.56
CA GLY A 420 19.89 3.39 -33.45
C GLY A 420 20.91 2.33 -33.83
N LYS A 421 21.87 2.15 -32.92
CA LYS A 421 22.92 1.14 -33.03
C LYS A 421 22.35 -0.26 -32.79
N ASN A 422 22.72 -1.25 -33.61
CA ASN A 422 22.32 -2.62 -33.35
C ASN A 422 23.01 -3.14 -32.06
N PRO A 423 22.25 -3.58 -31.05
CA PRO A 423 22.84 -4.02 -29.79
C PRO A 423 23.54 -5.39 -29.85
N ASP A 424 23.30 -6.20 -30.89
CA ASP A 424 24.00 -7.48 -31.12
C ASP A 424 25.23 -7.32 -32.04
N ASP A 425 25.21 -6.31 -32.92
CA ASP A 425 26.30 -6.01 -33.86
C ASP A 425 26.58 -4.52 -33.85
N GLN A 426 27.62 -4.11 -33.13
CA GLN A 426 27.89 -2.70 -32.88
C GLN A 426 28.24 -1.89 -34.14
N ASP A 427 28.60 -2.53 -35.24
CA ASP A 427 28.97 -1.84 -36.47
C ASP A 427 27.78 -1.68 -37.44
N LYS A 428 26.61 -2.21 -37.06
CA LYS A 428 25.40 -2.20 -37.87
C LYS A 428 24.38 -1.17 -37.41
N LEU A 429 23.88 -0.39 -38.37
CA LEU A 429 22.79 0.57 -38.19
C LEU A 429 21.42 -0.12 -38.25
N LEU A 430 20.50 0.25 -37.35
CA LEU A 430 19.08 -0.08 -37.44
C LEU A 430 18.30 1.18 -37.78
N VAL A 431 17.62 1.15 -38.92
CA VAL A 431 16.65 2.17 -39.36
C VAL A 431 15.31 1.48 -39.49
N GLY A 432 14.26 2.01 -38.86
CA GLY A 432 12.93 1.41 -38.89
C GLY A 432 11.82 2.44 -39.00
N LEU A 433 10.78 2.11 -39.77
CA LEU A 433 9.51 2.82 -39.74
C LEU A 433 8.58 2.10 -38.77
N VAL A 434 8.15 2.81 -37.73
CA VAL A 434 7.29 2.27 -36.68
C VAL A 434 5.92 2.94 -36.78
N ASP A 435 4.89 2.14 -37.00
CA ASP A 435 3.52 2.63 -36.98
C ASP A 435 3.15 3.05 -35.55
N ARG A 436 2.38 4.13 -35.41
CA ARG A 436 1.83 4.57 -34.13
C ARG A 436 1.17 3.43 -33.34
N GLU A 437 0.47 2.52 -34.01
CA GLU A 437 -0.22 1.40 -33.35
C GLU A 437 0.75 0.38 -32.73
N GLN A 438 1.97 0.29 -33.26
CA GLN A 438 3.02 -0.61 -32.76
C GLN A 438 3.68 -0.05 -31.49
N ILE A 439 3.53 1.26 -31.23
CA ILE A 439 4.12 1.93 -30.07
C ILE A 439 3.33 1.54 -28.81
N ASP A 440 3.97 0.77 -27.95
CA ASP A 440 3.45 0.32 -26.67
C ASP A 440 3.47 1.45 -25.62
N GLY A 441 4.34 2.46 -25.80
CA GLY A 441 4.37 3.69 -25.01
C GLY A 441 5.74 4.37 -24.98
N GLU A 442 5.79 5.59 -24.44
CA GLU A 442 7.06 6.30 -24.20
C GLU A 442 7.68 5.86 -22.87
N VAL A 443 8.98 5.62 -22.85
CA VAL A 443 9.76 5.38 -21.63
C VAL A 443 10.13 6.73 -21.01
N LEU A 444 9.48 7.07 -19.89
CA LEU A 444 9.62 8.37 -19.24
C LEU A 444 10.75 8.42 -18.21
N PHE A 445 10.84 7.39 -17.36
CA PHE A 445 11.76 7.38 -16.22
C PHE A 445 12.47 6.05 -16.10
N ARG A 446 13.74 6.12 -15.68
CA ARG A 446 14.51 4.99 -15.16
C ARG A 446 14.38 4.99 -13.63
N LEU A 447 13.72 3.99 -13.09
CA LEU A 447 13.42 3.85 -11.67
C LEU A 447 14.52 3.11 -10.89
N PHE A 448 15.17 2.13 -11.53
CA PHE A 448 16.25 1.33 -10.95
C PHE A 448 17.32 1.02 -12.01
N PRO A 449 18.63 0.99 -11.67
CA PRO A 449 19.22 1.13 -10.34
C PRO A 449 19.11 2.53 -9.73
N PHE A 450 18.96 2.63 -8.40
CA PHE A 450 18.69 3.89 -7.71
C PHE A 450 19.78 4.96 -7.92
N GLY A 451 21.05 4.56 -8.07
CA GLY A 451 22.16 5.49 -8.36
C GLY A 451 22.07 6.16 -9.74
N ARG A 452 21.14 5.71 -10.58
CA ARG A 452 20.86 6.24 -11.91
C ARG A 452 19.40 6.67 -12.04
N PHE A 453 18.66 6.84 -10.95
CA PHE A 453 17.27 7.31 -11.03
C PHE A 453 17.18 8.65 -11.79
N GLY A 454 16.26 8.76 -12.75
CA GLY A 454 16.10 9.98 -13.53
C GLY A 454 15.15 9.85 -14.70
N ARG A 455 14.82 10.99 -15.31
CA ARG A 455 14.08 11.05 -16.57
C ARG A 455 14.94 10.50 -17.72
N VAL A 456 14.30 9.83 -18.65
CA VAL A 456 14.92 9.33 -19.90
C VAL A 456 14.78 10.45 -20.91
N ASP A 457 15.81 11.29 -21.01
CA ASP A 457 15.88 12.43 -21.95
C ASP A 457 17.03 12.28 -22.93
#